data_AF-A0A5K0W177-F1
#
_entry.id   AF-A0A5K0W177-F1
#
_cell.length_a   1.000
_cell.length_b   1.000
_cell.length_c   1.000
_cell.angle_alpha   90.00
_cell.angle_beta   90.00
_cell.angle_gamma   90.00
#
_symmetry.space_group_name_H-M   'P 1'
#
loop_
_entity.id
_entity.type
_entity.pdbx_description
1 polymer ?
#
loop_
_entity_poly.entity_id
_entity_poly.type
_entity_poly.pdbx_seq_one_letter_code
_entity_poly.pdbx_strand_id
1 'polypeptide(L)' 'VVVHFTASWCAPSIAMKHFFEELALNFQDILFLLVDVDEVK' A
#
# COMPACT_ATOMS: atom_id res chain seq x y z
N VAL A 1 -10.22 -6.35 -4.61
CA VAL A 1 -9.72 -5.14 -3.93
C VAL A 1 -8.64 -5.56 -2.96
N VAL A 2 -7.48 -4.93 -2.98
CA VAL A 2 -6.37 -5.16 -2.03
C VAL A 2 -6.02 -3.83 -1.38
N VAL A 3 -5.89 -3.81 -0.06
CA VAL A 3 -5.60 -2.59 0.71
C VAL A 3 -4.28 -2.76 1.44
N HIS A 4 -3.36 -1.83 1.24
CA HIS A 4 -2.12 -1.71 2.00
C HIS A 4 -2.23 -0.55 2.99
N PHE A 5 -2.27 -0.89 4.27
CA PHE A 5 -2.19 0.08 5.36
C PHE A 5 -0.73 0.38 5.67
N THR A 6 -0.35 1.65 5.58
CA THR A 6 1.01 2.13 5.85
C THR A 6 1.01 3.19 6.92
N ALA A 7 2.14 3.35 7.60
CA ALA A 7 2.39 4.45 8.53
C ALA A 7 3.80 4.98 8.35
N SER A 8 4.02 6.27 8.54
CA SER A 8 5.33 6.93 8.44
C SER A 8 6.34 6.41 9.47
N TRP A 9 5.87 5.90 10.61
CA TRP A 9 6.68 5.32 11.67
C TRP A 9 6.96 3.82 11.50
N CYS A 10 6.37 3.17 10.49
CA CYS A 10 6.52 1.74 10.24
C CYS A 10 7.47 1.48 9.06
N ALA A 11 8.78 1.37 9.36
CA ALA A 11 9.79 1.07 8.33
C ALA A 11 9.48 -0.17 7.46
N PRO A 12 8.93 -1.29 7.99
CA PRO A 12 8.51 -2.42 7.17
C PRO A 12 7.38 -2.08 6.18
N SER A 13 6.37 -1.28 6.55
CA SER A 13 5.28 -0.93 5.62
C SER A 13 5.78 -0.03 4.50
N ILE A 14 6.70 0.89 4.81
CA ILE A 14 7.33 1.76 3.80
C ILE A 14 8.11 0.90 2.79
N ALA A 15 8.89 -0.08 3.25
CA ALA A 15 9.63 -0.97 2.37
C ALA A 15 8.70 -1.81 1.47
N MET A 16 7.54 -2.23 1.97
CA MET A 16 6.55 -2.99 1.21
C MET A 16 5.88 -2.19 0.09
N LYS A 17 5.91 -0.85 0.12
CA LYS A 17 5.25 0.00 -0.88
C LYS A 17 5.68 -0.34 -2.31
N HIS A 18 6.97 -0.53 -2.55
CA HIS A 18 7.50 -0.79 -3.89
C HIS A 18 6.94 -2.09 -4.48
N PHE A 19 6.95 -3.17 -3.69
CA PHE A 19 6.38 -4.45 -4.10
C PHE A 19 4.87 -4.34 -4.38
N PHE A 20 4.16 -3.57 -3.57
CA PHE A 20 2.72 -3.33 -3.76
C PHE A 20 2.42 -2.57 -5.06
N GLU A 21 3.23 -1.57 -5.41
CA GLU A 21 3.12 -0.84 -6.67
C GLU A 21 3.38 -1.74 -7.88
N GLU A 22 4.38 -2.62 -7.82
CA GLU A 22 4.64 -3.61 -8.87
C GLU A 22 3.48 -4.58 -9.07
N LEU A 23 2.87 -5.06 -7.99
CA LEU A 23 1.67 -5.90 -8.07
C LEU A 23 0.50 -5.15 -8.71
N ALA A 24 0.29 -3.89 -8.34
CA ALA A 24 -0.77 -3.07 -8.96
C ALA A 24 -0.57 -2.88 -10.46
N LEU A 25 0.69 -2.81 -10.93
CA LEU A 25 1.01 -2.74 -12.36
C LEU A 25 0.75 -4.08 -13.08
N ASN A 26 1.03 -5.20 -12.44
CA ASN A 26 0.85 -6.53 -13.04
C ASN A 26 -0.60 -7.02 -13.06
N PHE A 27 -1.44 -6.56 -12.12
CA PHE A 27 -2.83 -7.02 -11.95
C PHE A 27 -3.83 -5.87 -12.14
N GLN A 28 -3.98 -5.40 -13.37
CA GLN A 28 -4.84 -4.26 -13.73
C GLN A 28 -6.35 -4.52 -13.51
N ASP A 29 -6.76 -5.77 -13.39
CA ASP A 29 -8.12 -6.21 -13.09
C ASP A 29 -8.47 -6.10 -11.60
N ILE A 30 -7.49 -5.85 -10.75
CA ILE A 30 -7.65 -5.73 -9.30
C ILE A 30 -7.50 -4.26 -8.88
N LEU A 31 -8.44 -3.77 -8.06
CA LEU A 31 -8.31 -2.46 -7.42
C LEU A 31 -7.33 -2.52 -6.23
N PHE A 32 -6.24 -1.74 -6.29
CA PHE A 32 -5.28 -1.57 -5.21
C PHE A 32 -5.46 -0.21 -4.53
N LEU A 33 -5.48 -0.20 -3.19
CA LEU A 33 -5.62 1.00 -2.37
C LEU A 33 -4.46 1.10 -1.37
N LEU A 34 -3.87 2.29 -1.26
CA LEU A 34 -2.90 2.63 -0.22
C LEU A 34 -3.61 3.52 0.81
N VAL A 35 -3.59 3.11 2.08
CA VAL A 35 -4.20 3.86 3.18
C VAL A 35 -3.12 4.22 4.17
N ASP A 36 -2.89 5.52 4.35
CA ASP A 36 -2.01 6.03 5.39
C ASP A 36 -2.79 6.13 6.71
N VAL A 37 -2.40 5.36 7.72
CA VAL A 37 -3.08 5.36 9.02
C VAL A 37 -2.75 6.58 9.86
N ASP A 38 -1.67 7.31 9.54
CA ASP A 38 -1.33 8.55 10.25
C ASP A 38 -2.33 9.68 9.90
N GLU A 39 -2.96 9.59 8.73
CA GLU A 39 -3.96 10.55 8.23
C GLU A 39 -5.41 10.17 8.66
N VAL A 40 -5.61 8.99 9.25
CA VAL A 40 -6.92 8.54 9.73
C VAL A 40 -7.09 8.96 11.19
N LYS A 41 -7.91 9.99 11.41
CA LYS A 41 -8.33 10.46 12.75
C LYS A 41 -9.65 9.84 13.19
#